data_AF-A0A6G3XQP8-F1
#
_entry.id   AF-A0A6G3XQP8-F1
#
_cell.length_a   1.000
_cell.length_b   1.000
_cell.length_c   1.000
_cell.angle_alpha   90.00
_cell.angle_beta   90.00
_cell.angle_gamma   90.00
#
_symmetry.space_group_name_H-M   'P 1'
#
loop_
_entity.id
_entity.type
_entity.pdbx_description
1 polymer ?
#
loop_
_entity_poly.entity_id
_entity_poly.type
_entity_poly.pdbx_seq_one_letter_code
_entity_poly.pdbx_strand_id
1 'polypeptide(L)'
;INRRIEQMRLEGTKFRTEVEIGKDIDAAKLRRRYDAVVVAAGATVSRDLPVPGRELGGIHFAMEYLPLANKVQEGDLTVAPIHAGGKHVVVIGGGDTGADCVGTAHRQG
;
A
#
# COMPACT_ATOMS: atom_id res chain seq x y z
N ILE A 1 9.76 -10.31 -4.40
CA ILE A 1 9.07 -11.01 -3.28
C ILE A 1 8.72 -12.49 -3.58
N ASN A 2 8.43 -12.85 -4.84
CA ASN A 2 7.91 -14.16 -5.26
C ASN A 2 8.64 -15.38 -4.70
N ARG A 3 9.98 -15.37 -4.66
CA ARG A 3 10.78 -16.47 -4.09
C ARG A 3 10.37 -16.85 -2.67
N ARG A 4 10.10 -15.86 -1.81
CA ARG A 4 9.75 -16.11 -0.40
C ARG A 4 8.32 -16.62 -0.26
N ILE A 5 7.39 -16.10 -1.06
CA ILE A 5 6.00 -16.58 -1.08
C ILE A 5 5.97 -18.05 -1.53
N GLU A 6 6.74 -18.41 -2.54
CA GLU A 6 6.76 -19.77 -3.05
C GLU A 6 7.35 -20.76 -2.05
N GLN A 7 8.43 -20.37 -1.36
CA GLN A 7 8.97 -21.14 -0.25
C GLN A 7 7.88 -21.43 0.80
N MET A 8 7.11 -20.42 1.23
CA MET A 8 6.06 -20.59 2.24
C MET A 8 4.93 -21.52 1.75
N ARG A 9 4.60 -21.51 0.46
CA ARG A 9 3.61 -22.44 -0.13
C ARG A 9 4.11 -23.88 -0.08
N LEU A 10 5.38 -24.11 -0.43
CA LEU A 10 6.02 -25.44 -0.36
C LEU A 10 6.08 -25.96 1.07
N GLU A 11 6.24 -25.07 2.06
CA GLU A 11 6.15 -25.39 3.49
C GLU A 11 4.71 -25.66 3.97
N GLY A 12 3.70 -25.52 3.11
CA GLY A 12 2.30 -25.84 3.39
C GLY A 12 1.40 -24.63 3.70
N THR A 13 1.92 -23.40 3.63
CA THR A 13 1.13 -22.18 3.86
C THR A 13 0.12 -21.98 2.73
N LYS A 14 -1.17 -21.87 3.08
CA LYS A 14 -2.24 -21.58 2.12
C LYS A 14 -2.54 -20.08 2.11
N PHE A 15 -2.25 -19.43 0.99
CA PHE A 15 -2.63 -18.03 0.77
C PHE A 15 -4.04 -17.94 0.17
N ARG A 16 -4.87 -17.06 0.73
CA ARG A 16 -6.19 -16.68 0.21
C ARG A 16 -6.19 -15.17 0.04
N THR A 17 -5.99 -14.71 -1.20
CA THR A 17 -5.99 -13.30 -1.58
C THR A 17 -7.41 -12.82 -1.89
N GLU A 18 -7.58 -11.50 -2.04
CA GLU A 18 -8.89 -10.90 -2.36
C GLU A 18 -9.99 -11.20 -1.32
N VAL A 19 -9.59 -11.30 -0.04
CA VAL A 19 -10.49 -11.55 1.08
C VAL A 19 -10.21 -10.54 2.18
N GLU A 20 -11.24 -9.84 2.62
CA GLU A 20 -11.20 -8.87 3.72
C GLU A 20 -11.95 -9.40 4.94
N ILE A 21 -11.24 -9.48 6.08
CA ILE A 21 -11.84 -9.93 7.35
C ILE A 21 -12.70 -8.82 7.93
N GLY A 22 -13.95 -9.14 8.26
CA GLY A 22 -14.99 -8.19 8.67
C GLY A 22 -15.96 -7.83 7.53
N LYS A 23 -15.59 -8.09 6.27
CA LYS A 23 -16.45 -7.88 5.09
C LYS A 23 -16.83 -9.19 4.41
N ASP A 24 -15.83 -9.95 3.96
CA ASP A 24 -16.03 -11.22 3.24
C ASP A 24 -16.09 -12.41 4.21
N ILE A 25 -15.34 -12.33 5.32
CA ILE A 25 -15.31 -13.35 6.37
C ILE A 25 -15.38 -12.70 7.75
N ASP A 26 -16.33 -13.14 8.56
CA ASP A 26 -16.43 -12.74 9.97
C ASP A 26 -15.25 -13.28 10.80
N ALA A 27 -14.61 -12.41 11.58
CA ALA A 27 -13.51 -12.75 12.47
C ALA A 27 -13.93 -13.78 13.53
N ALA A 28 -15.18 -13.77 14.01
CA ALA A 28 -15.63 -14.75 15.00
C ALA A 28 -15.69 -16.17 14.41
N LYS A 29 -15.97 -16.31 13.11
CA LYS A 29 -15.90 -17.59 12.41
C LYS A 29 -14.47 -18.15 12.39
N LEU A 30 -13.46 -17.29 12.21
CA LEU A 30 -12.06 -17.69 12.26
C LEU A 30 -11.67 -18.18 13.66
N ARG A 31 -12.04 -17.43 14.69
CA ARG A 31 -11.77 -17.81 16.09
C ARG A 31 -12.41 -19.13 16.51
N ARG A 32 -13.54 -19.52 15.91
CA ARG A 32 -14.17 -20.84 16.16
C ARG A 32 -13.52 -21.98 15.38
N ARG A 33 -12.94 -21.68 14.22
CA ARG A 33 -12.43 -22.70 13.30
C ARG A 33 -10.98 -23.11 13.58
N TYR A 34 -10.19 -22.21 14.16
CA TYR A 34 -8.76 -22.39 14.36
C TYR A 34 -8.40 -22.26 15.85
N ASP A 35 -7.42 -23.05 16.29
CA ASP A 35 -6.93 -23.04 17.67
C ASP A 35 -6.24 -21.72 18.03
N ALA A 36 -5.67 -21.02 17.04
CA ALA A 36 -5.04 -19.73 17.19
C ALA A 36 -5.27 -18.83 15.97
N VAL A 37 -5.29 -17.52 16.20
CA VAL A 37 -5.41 -16.49 15.16
C VAL A 37 -4.36 -15.42 15.43
N VAL A 38 -3.54 -15.11 14.42
CA VAL A 38 -2.57 -14.02 14.45
C VAL A 38 -3.09 -12.87 13.58
N VAL A 39 -3.15 -11.66 14.14
CA VAL A 39 -3.55 -10.46 13.40
C VAL A 39 -2.30 -9.76 12.89
N ALA A 40 -2.11 -9.78 11.57
CA ALA A 40 -0.98 -9.15 10.88
C ALA A 40 -1.46 -8.24 9.73
N ALA A 41 -2.54 -7.48 9.96
CA ALA A 41 -3.19 -6.65 8.94
C ALA A 41 -2.45 -5.34 8.62
N GLY A 42 -1.45 -4.96 9.42
CA GLY A 42 -0.73 -3.69 9.28
C GLY A 42 -1.61 -2.47 9.63
N ALA A 43 -1.13 -1.27 9.26
CA ALA A 43 -1.83 -0.01 9.44
C ALA A 43 -2.18 0.60 8.07
N THR A 44 -3.45 0.51 7.68
CA THR A 44 -3.92 0.92 6.35
C THR A 44 -4.45 2.35 6.29
N VAL A 45 -4.70 2.97 7.45
CA VAL A 45 -5.27 4.31 7.55
C VAL A 45 -4.13 5.34 7.55
N SER A 46 -4.12 6.20 6.52
CA SER A 46 -3.20 7.33 6.44
C SER A 46 -3.44 8.32 7.57
N ARG A 47 -2.36 8.94 8.06
CA ARG A 47 -2.46 10.06 9.00
C ARG A 47 -2.77 11.34 8.22
N ASP A 48 -3.91 11.95 8.51
CA ASP A 48 -4.31 13.20 7.88
C ASP A 48 -3.74 14.45 8.59
N LEU A 49 -3.71 15.57 7.87
CA LEU A 49 -3.30 16.87 8.37
C LEU A 49 -4.41 17.90 8.06
N PRO A 50 -5.37 18.12 8.98
CA PRO A 50 -6.47 19.05 8.77
C PRO A 50 -5.99 20.49 8.98
N VAL A 51 -5.52 21.12 7.90
CA VAL A 51 -5.06 22.51 7.86
C VAL A 51 -5.75 23.26 6.71
N PRO A 52 -5.83 24.61 6.74
CA PRO A 52 -6.40 25.37 5.64
C PRO A 52 -5.77 25.01 4.29
N GLY A 53 -6.60 24.75 3.28
CA GLY A 53 -6.16 24.32 1.95
C GLY A 53 -5.93 22.82 1.78
N ARG A 54 -6.22 21.98 2.80
CA ARG A 54 -6.12 20.51 2.72
C ARG A 54 -6.99 19.91 1.61
N GLU A 55 -8.07 20.58 1.25
CA GLU A 55 -9.03 20.24 0.20
C GLU A 55 -8.57 20.59 -1.22
N LEU A 56 -7.47 21.32 -1.37
CA LEU A 56 -6.95 21.71 -2.68
C LEU A 56 -6.45 20.50 -3.47
N GLY A 57 -6.52 20.61 -4.79
CA GLY A 57 -6.06 19.56 -5.70
C GLY A 57 -4.55 19.34 -5.67
N GLY A 58 -4.12 18.11 -5.95
CA GLY A 58 -2.70 17.72 -5.97
C GLY A 58 -2.11 17.29 -4.62
N ILE A 59 -2.92 17.29 -3.56
CA ILE A 59 -2.55 16.76 -2.25
C ILE A 59 -2.94 15.28 -2.20
N HIS A 60 -1.94 14.41 -2.09
CA HIS A 60 -2.12 12.95 -2.09
C HIS A 60 -1.40 12.32 -0.89
N PHE A 61 -2.01 11.30 -0.30
CA PHE A 61 -1.33 10.43 0.64
C PHE A 61 -0.32 9.55 -0.09
N ALA A 62 0.77 9.18 0.59
CA ALA A 62 1.78 8.30 0.04
C ALA A 62 1.22 6.96 -0.46
N MET A 63 0.22 6.40 0.25
CA MET A 63 -0.43 5.15 -0.14
C MET A 63 -1.38 5.28 -1.33
N GLU A 64 -1.74 6.49 -1.77
CA GLU A 64 -2.43 6.72 -3.05
C GLU A 64 -1.43 6.77 -4.20
N TYR A 65 -0.18 7.16 -3.93
CA TYR A 65 0.86 7.38 -4.93
C TYR A 65 1.75 6.16 -5.16
N LEU A 66 2.38 5.65 -4.10
CA LEU A 66 3.43 4.61 -4.20
C LEU A 66 2.93 3.28 -4.77
N PRO A 67 1.77 2.72 -4.36
CA PRO A 67 1.31 1.44 -4.91
C PRO A 67 1.06 1.49 -6.41
N LEU A 68 0.57 2.63 -6.93
CA LEU A 68 0.32 2.81 -8.36
C LEU A 68 1.62 2.93 -9.15
N ALA A 69 2.64 3.58 -8.57
CA ALA A 69 3.97 3.60 -9.16
C ALA A 69 4.59 2.18 -9.20
N ASN A 70 4.42 1.38 -8.15
CA ASN A 70 4.89 -0.02 -8.12
C ASN A 70 4.20 -0.86 -9.20
N LYS A 71 2.88 -0.70 -9.38
CA LYS A 71 2.12 -1.35 -10.46
C LYS A 71 2.67 -1.02 -11.85
N VAL A 72 3.21 0.17 -12.07
CA VAL A 72 3.89 0.48 -13.34
C VAL A 72 5.19 -0.31 -13.48
N GLN A 73 5.98 -0.41 -12.41
CA GLN A 73 7.25 -1.15 -12.45
C GLN A 73 7.06 -2.66 -12.61
N GLU A 74 5.99 -3.22 -12.05
CA GLU A 74 5.62 -4.64 -12.21
C GLU A 74 4.90 -4.91 -13.54
N GLY A 75 4.58 -3.87 -14.33
CA GLY A 75 3.96 -3.99 -15.65
C GLY A 75 2.43 -4.09 -15.64
N ASP A 76 1.78 -3.95 -14.47
CA ASP A 76 0.32 -3.93 -14.34
C ASP A 76 -0.32 -2.68 -14.95
N LEU A 77 0.44 -1.57 -14.99
CA LEU A 77 0.01 -0.28 -15.55
C LEU A 77 1.11 0.29 -16.45
N THR A 78 0.73 1.02 -17.49
CA THR A 78 1.71 1.75 -18.31
C THR A 78 2.12 3.07 -17.64
N VAL A 79 1.16 3.76 -17.02
CA VAL A 79 1.36 5.05 -16.34
C VAL A 79 0.52 5.07 -15.07
N ALA A 80 1.08 5.60 -13.98
CA ALA A 80 0.35 5.79 -12.73
C ALA A 80 -0.60 7.00 -12.85
N PRO A 81 -1.85 6.90 -12.36
CA PRO A 81 -2.80 8.02 -12.34
C PRO A 81 -2.26 9.29 -11.65
N ILE A 82 -1.41 9.10 -10.63
CA ILE A 82 -0.69 10.17 -9.95
C ILE A 82 0.76 10.11 -10.43
N HIS A 83 1.17 11.13 -11.19
CA HIS A 83 2.49 11.20 -11.80
C HIS A 83 3.15 12.56 -11.52
N ALA A 84 4.41 12.53 -11.10
CA ALA A 84 5.20 13.70 -10.71
C ALA A 84 5.91 14.39 -11.89
N GLY A 85 5.98 13.72 -13.05
CA GLY A 85 6.70 14.21 -14.22
C GLY A 85 6.39 15.67 -14.59
N GLY A 86 7.42 16.49 -14.69
CA GLY A 86 7.36 17.91 -15.04
C GLY A 86 6.78 18.82 -13.95
N LYS A 87 6.65 18.35 -12.70
CA LYS A 87 6.05 19.11 -11.59
C LYS A 87 7.07 19.45 -10.51
N HIS A 88 6.79 20.53 -9.79
CA HIS A 88 7.44 20.80 -8.51
C HIS A 88 6.71 20.03 -7.41
N VAL A 89 7.42 19.08 -6.79
CA VAL A 89 6.85 18.18 -5.79
C VAL A 89 7.35 18.55 -4.40
N VAL A 90 6.42 18.59 -3.44
CA VAL A 90 6.71 18.74 -2.00
C VAL A 90 6.27 17.47 -1.29
N VAL A 91 7.16 16.88 -0.49
CA VAL A 91 6.86 15.70 0.34
C VAL A 91 6.83 16.13 1.80
N ILE A 92 5.73 15.81 2.49
CA ILE A 92 5.53 16.14 3.90
C ILE A 92 5.64 14.86 4.72
N GLY A 93 6.78 14.68 5.40
CA GLY A 93 7.09 13.51 6.23
C GLY A 93 8.54 13.06 6.05
N GLY A 94 9.24 12.79 7.16
CA GLY A 94 10.69 12.50 7.16
C GLY A 94 11.09 11.04 7.36
N GLY A 95 10.13 10.10 7.32
CA GLY A 95 10.42 8.67 7.45
C GLY A 95 10.67 7.99 6.09
N ASP A 96 10.86 6.68 6.10
CA ASP A 96 11.15 5.86 4.91
C ASP A 96 10.11 6.07 3.79
N THR A 97 8.82 6.12 4.14
CA THR A 97 7.75 6.40 3.17
C THR A 97 7.93 7.75 2.47
N GLY A 98 8.43 8.77 3.18
CA GLY A 98 8.74 10.06 2.60
C GLY A 98 9.93 9.98 1.63
N ALA A 99 10.99 9.27 2.03
CA ALA A 99 12.13 9.01 1.17
C ALA A 99 11.74 8.24 -0.12
N ASP A 100 10.85 7.25 -0.02
CA ASP A 100 10.31 6.53 -1.16
C ASP A 100 9.49 7.42 -2.09
N CYS A 101 8.69 8.35 -1.54
CA CYS A 101 7.97 9.35 -2.33
C CYS A 101 8.94 10.26 -3.10
N VAL A 102 10.00 10.75 -2.46
CA VAL A 102 11.04 11.57 -3.10
C VAL A 102 11.73 10.79 -4.22
N GLY A 103 12.16 9.56 -3.94
CA GLY A 103 12.83 8.71 -4.93
C GLY A 103 11.92 8.33 -6.10
N THR A 104 10.62 8.14 -5.86
CA THR A 104 9.65 7.86 -6.92
C THR A 104 9.36 9.10 -7.76
N ALA A 105 9.21 10.27 -7.15
CA ALA A 105 9.00 11.53 -7.85
C ALA A 105 10.16 11.85 -8.79
N HIS A 106 11.41 11.73 -8.31
CA HIS A 106 12.59 11.96 -9.14
C HIS A 106 12.71 10.98 -10.31
N ARG A 107 12.34 9.70 -10.12
CA ARG A 107 12.34 8.71 -11.22
C ARG A 107 11.28 9.00 -12.29
N GLN A 108 10.25 9.75 -11.95
CA GLN A 108 9.18 10.15 -12.87
C GLN A 108 9.50 11.42 -13.67
N GLY A 109 10.61 12.11 -13.36
CA GLY A 109 11.13 13.26 -14.11
C GLY A 109 10.64 14.59 -13.59
#